data_AF-A0A4Q1IBT4-F1
#
_entry.id   AF-A0A4Q1IBT4-F1
#
_cell.length_a   1.000
_cell.length_b   1.000
_cell.length_c   1.000
_cell.angle_alpha   90.00
_cell.angle_beta   90.00
_cell.angle_gamma   90.00
#
_symmetry.space_group_name_H-M   'P 1'
#
loop_
_entity.id
_entity.type
_entity.pdbx_description
1 polymer ?
#
loop_
_entity_poly.entity_id
_entity_poly.type
_entity_poly.pdbx_seq_one_letter_code
_entity_poly.pdbx_strand_id
1 'polypeptide(L)' 'MSNKEIQKNEFLFGKKNYILMLVGIAVITLGFILMAGGGSDDPEVFNEAIYNFRRIRVAPTLVLIGLAIEIYAIMTKSKK' A
#
# COMPACT_ATOMS: atom_id res chain seq x y z
N MET A 1 -22.84 -7.35 -41.06
CA MET A 1 -23.09 -7.09 -39.62
C MET A 1 -21.76 -7.22 -38.89
N SER A 2 -21.27 -6.13 -38.31
CA SER A 2 -20.05 -6.14 -37.50
C SER A 2 -20.37 -6.82 -36.17
N ASN A 3 -19.84 -8.02 -35.94
CA ASN A 3 -19.92 -8.70 -34.65
C ASN A 3 -19.18 -7.83 -33.62
N LYS A 4 -19.95 -7.13 -32.77
CA LYS A 4 -19.42 -6.57 -31.52
C LYS A 4 -19.11 -7.75 -30.63
N GLU A 5 -17.86 -8.22 -30.68
CA GLU A 5 -17.24 -9.01 -29.62
C GLU A 5 -17.43 -8.21 -28.32
N ILE A 6 -18.41 -8.62 -27.52
CA ILE A 6 -18.61 -8.06 -26.18
C ILE A 6 -17.38 -8.53 -25.40
N GLN A 7 -16.37 -7.65 -25.30
CA GLN A 7 -15.20 -7.89 -24.46
C GLN A 7 -15.71 -8.11 -23.03
N LYS A 8 -15.84 -9.38 -22.67
CA LYS A 8 -16.20 -9.77 -21.32
C LYS A 8 -14.97 -9.40 -20.50
N ASN A 9 -15.05 -8.29 -19.77
CA ASN A 9 -14.01 -7.89 -18.83
C ASN A 9 -13.86 -9.01 -17.79
N GLU A 10 -12.98 -9.96 -18.09
CA GLU A 10 -12.56 -10.97 -17.14
C GLU A 10 -11.61 -10.28 -16.16
N PHE A 11 -12.17 -9.92 -15.02
CA PHE A 11 -11.37 -9.47 -13.89
C PHE A 11 -10.36 -10.57 -13.52
N LEU A 12 -9.09 -10.21 -13.42
CA LEU A 12 -7.99 -11.13 -13.09
C LEU A 12 -8.17 -11.75 -11.70
N PHE A 13 -8.78 -11.00 -10.78
CA PHE A 13 -9.05 -11.42 -9.41
C PHE A 13 -10.54 -11.30 -9.08
N GLY A 14 -10.99 -12.02 -8.05
CA GLY A 14 -12.35 -11.86 -7.52
C GLY A 14 -12.52 -10.55 -6.75
N LYS A 15 -13.77 -10.08 -6.59
CA LYS A 15 -14.08 -8.81 -5.90
C LYS A 15 -13.45 -8.70 -4.51
N LYS A 16 -13.41 -9.81 -3.76
CA LYS A 16 -12.82 -9.83 -2.41
C LYS A 16 -11.32 -9.51 -2.43
N ASN A 17 -10.59 -10.00 -3.42
CA ASN A 17 -9.16 -9.75 -3.57
C ASN A 17 -8.90 -8.28 -3.90
N TYR A 18 -9.68 -7.69 -4.80
CA TYR A 18 -9.58 -6.25 -5.08
C TYR A 18 -9.82 -5.37 -3.86
N ILE A 19 -10.78 -5.76 -2.99
CA ILE A 19 -10.99 -5.06 -1.71
C ILE A 19 -9.76 -5.19 -0.82
N LEU A 20 -9.18 -6.39 -0.70
CA LEU A 20 -7.96 -6.61 0.08
C LEU A 20 -6.76 -5.82 -0.45
N MET A 21 -6.60 -5.71 -1.77
CA MET A 21 -5.58 -4.85 -2.40
C MET A 21 -5.82 -3.37 -2.09
N LEU A 22 -7.06 -2.88 -2.15
CA LEU A 22 -7.32 -1.49 -1.77
C LEU A 22 -6.98 -1.21 -0.29
N VAL A 23 -7.23 -2.18 0.59
CA VAL A 23 -6.83 -2.10 2.00
C VAL A 23 -5.31 -2.13 2.15
N GLY A 24 -4.61 -3.02 1.44
CA GLY A 24 -3.15 -3.10 1.45
C GLY A 24 -2.50 -1.79 1.02
N ILE A 25 -2.93 -1.23 -0.11
CA ILE A 25 -2.51 0.10 -0.58
C ILE A 25 -2.76 1.17 0.47
N ALA A 26 -3.96 1.22 1.08
CA ALA A 26 -4.25 2.23 2.10
C ALA A 26 -3.31 2.13 3.31
N VAL A 27 -2.98 0.92 3.76
CA VAL A 27 -2.03 0.68 4.85
C VAL A 27 -0.61 1.12 4.47
N ILE A 28 -0.16 0.81 3.25
CA ILE A 28 1.14 1.26 2.73
C ILE A 28 1.19 2.79 2.69
N THR A 29 0.17 3.43 2.13
CA THR A 29 0.07 4.89 2.05
C THR A 29 0.12 5.53 3.44
N LEU A 30 -0.61 4.97 4.42
CA LEU A 30 -0.53 5.44 5.80
C LEU A 30 0.89 5.28 6.37
N GLY A 31 1.56 4.16 6.12
CA GLY A 31 2.96 3.95 6.50
C GLY A 31 3.88 5.06 5.97
N PHE A 32 3.78 5.39 4.68
CA PHE A 32 4.57 6.48 4.09
C PHE A 32 4.20 7.86 4.62
N ILE A 33 2.91 8.14 4.86
CA ILE A 33 2.47 9.40 5.49
C ILE A 33 3.08 9.55 6.89
N LEU A 34 3.18 8.46 7.65
CA LEU A 34 3.81 8.48 8.97
C LEU A 34 5.33 8.70 8.91
N MET A 35 5.98 8.29 7.81
CA MET A 35 7.39 8.63 7.56
C MET A 35 7.55 10.10 7.15
N ALA A 36 6.57 10.68 6.47
CA ALA A 36 6.62 12.05 5.96
C ALA A 36 6.69 13.09 7.10
N GLY A 37 7.66 14.00 7.02
CA GLY A 37 7.95 15.04 8.02
C GLY A 37 9.21 14.79 8.86
N GLY A 38 9.50 15.71 9.78
CA GLY A 38 10.72 15.65 10.61
C GLY A 38 11.99 16.12 9.90
N GLY A 39 11.89 16.62 8.67
CA GLY A 39 12.99 17.35 8.03
C GLY A 39 13.33 18.62 8.82
N SER A 40 14.61 19.00 8.80
CA SER A 40 15.04 20.33 9.24
C SER A 40 14.81 21.33 8.12
N ASP A 41 14.33 22.53 8.45
CA ASP A 41 14.27 23.64 7.49
C ASP A 41 15.68 24.14 7.13
N ASP A 42 16.65 23.89 8.01
CA ASP A 42 18.07 24.22 7.82
C ASP A 42 18.91 22.92 7.76
N PRO A 43 19.47 22.56 6.59
CA PRO A 43 20.22 21.32 6.42
C PRO A 43 21.51 21.25 7.23
N GLU A 44 22.02 22.37 7.75
CA GLU A 44 23.20 22.41 8.62
C GLU A 44 22.85 22.12 10.10
N VAL A 45 21.57 22.13 10.46
CA VAL A 45 21.09 21.85 11.82
C VAL A 45 20.45 20.46 11.86
N PHE A 46 21.03 19.57 12.65
CA PHE A 46 20.48 18.23 12.86
C PHE A 46 19.16 18.29 13.64
N ASN A 47 18.08 17.78 13.05
CA ASN A 47 16.77 17.70 13.71
C ASN A 47 16.57 16.32 14.35
N GLU A 48 16.60 16.25 15.69
CA GLU A 48 16.36 15.01 16.44
C GLU A 48 14.97 14.39 16.19
N ALA A 49 14.01 15.16 15.68
CA ALA A 49 12.69 14.65 15.31
C ALA A 49 12.72 13.60 14.18
N ILE A 50 13.84 13.50 13.44
CA ILE A 50 14.09 12.43 12.47
C ILE A 50 14.19 11.07 13.17
N TYR A 51 14.78 11.02 14.37
CA TYR A 51 14.94 9.79 15.16
C TYR A 51 13.69 9.39 15.96
N ASN A 52 12.54 10.00 15.66
CA ASN A 52 11.31 9.62 16.34
C ASN A 52 11.00 8.12 16.12
N PHE A 53 10.77 7.40 17.22
CA PHE A 53 10.43 5.98 17.23
C PHE A 53 9.30 5.62 16.25
N ARG A 54 8.33 6.53 16.08
CA ARG A 54 7.22 6.39 15.13
C ARG A 54 7.71 6.29 13.67
N ARG A 55 8.70 7.10 13.28
CA ARG A 55 9.21 7.16 11.90
C ARG A 55 10.15 6.00 11.59
N ILE A 56 10.96 5.57 12.56
CA ILE A 56 11.99 4.55 12.33
C ILE A 56 11.44 3.12 12.49
N ARG A 57 10.48 2.91 13.40
CA ARG A 57 9.98 1.56 13.68
C ARG A 57 8.53 1.38 13.25
N VAL A 58 7.62 2.23 13.71
CA VAL A 58 6.18 2.03 13.46
C VAL A 58 5.84 2.19 11.97
N ALA A 59 6.37 3.22 11.33
CA ALA A 59 6.05 3.51 9.94
C ALA A 59 6.58 2.44 8.97
N PRO A 60 7.84 1.97 9.04
CA PRO A 60 8.32 0.88 8.19
C PRO A 60 7.60 -0.44 8.45
N THR A 61 7.26 -0.74 9.71
CA THR A 61 6.46 -1.94 10.03
C THR A 61 5.08 -1.89 9.38
N LEU A 62 4.42 -0.72 9.36
CA LEU A 62 3.14 -0.55 8.66
C LEU A 62 3.28 -0.79 7.14
N VAL A 63 4.34 -0.28 6.52
CA VAL A 63 4.60 -0.53 5.09
C VAL A 63 4.79 -2.03 4.83
N LEU A 64 5.57 -2.72 5.66
CA LEU A 64 5.79 -4.17 5.53
C LEU A 64 4.49 -4.98 5.70
N ILE A 65 3.64 -4.59 6.67
CA ILE A 65 2.32 -5.21 6.84
C ILE A 65 1.45 -4.99 5.61
N GLY A 66 1.43 -3.76 5.08
CA GLY A 66 0.70 -3.45 3.86
C GLY A 66 1.17 -4.28 2.66
N LEU A 67 2.49 -4.44 2.49
CA LEU A 67 3.06 -5.33 1.46
C LEU A 67 2.68 -6.80 1.68
N ALA A 68 2.66 -7.29 2.92
CA ALA A 68 2.21 -8.64 3.22
C ALA A 68 0.72 -8.85 2.86
N ILE A 69 -0.12 -7.83 3.08
CA ILE A 69 -1.53 -7.85 2.66
C ILE A 69 -1.65 -7.93 1.14
N GLU A 70 -0.86 -7.16 0.39
CA GLU A 70 -0.84 -7.22 -1.08
C GLU A 70 -0.44 -8.62 -1.58
N ILE A 71 0.65 -9.16 -1.03
CA ILE A 71 1.10 -10.52 -1.37
C ILE A 71 -0.03 -11.53 -1.10
N TYR A 72 -0.68 -11.45 0.06
CA TYR A 72 -1.80 -12.32 0.40
C TYR A 72 -3.00 -12.14 -0.54
N ALA A 73 -3.34 -10.90 -0.90
CA ALA A 73 -4.46 -10.58 -1.78
C ALA A 73 -4.25 -11.10 -3.21
N ILE A 74 -3.01 -11.05 -3.70
CA ILE A 74 -2.63 -11.55 -5.03
C ILE A 74 -2.54 -13.08 -5.03
N MET A 75 -1.92 -13.68 -4.01
CA MET A 75 -1.72 -15.13 -3.93
C MET A 75 -3.02 -15.90 -3.63
N THR A 76 -3.96 -15.28 -2.91
CA THR A 76 -5.26 -15.90 -2.62
C THR A 76 -6.02 -16.12 -3.91
N LYS A 77 -6.21 -17.37 -4.33
CA LYS A 77 -7.10 -17.65 -5.45
C LYS A 77 -8.55 -17.44 -4.99
N SER A 78 -9.17 -16.35 -5.43
CA SER A 78 -10.61 -16.18 -5.29
C SER A 78 -11.31 -17.31 -6.03
N LYS A 79 -12.08 -18.15 -5.33
CA LYS A 79 -13.05 -19.00 -6.04
C LYS A 79 -14.05 -18.03 -6.70
N LYS A 80 -14.12 -18.08 -8.02
CA LYS A 80 -15.09 -17.35 -8.85
C LYS A 80 -16.49 -17.52 -8.28
#